data_AF-A0A6C0JH53-F1
#
_entry.id   AF-A0A6C0JH53-F1
#
_cell.length_a   1.000
_cell.length_b   1.000
_cell.length_c   1.000
_cell.angle_alpha   90.00
_cell.angle_beta   90.00
_cell.angle_gamma   90.00
#
_symmetry.space_group_name_H-M   'P 1'
#
loop_
_entity.id
_entity.type
_entity.pdbx_description
1 polymer ?
#
loop_
_entity_poly.entity_id
_entity_poly.type
_entity_poly.pdbx_seq_one_letter_code
_entity_poly.pdbx_strand_id
1 'polypeptide(L)'
;MSDILIDNKDFYNFEVKFLQYFSFITKLTVVLFIVGFFQSKPTFIVQFNFVVKVILALFLIYRFNSYRKHKIEFTELDRKVCYSAGIYIILISFFDLINHYTNAIRSNYILPMTEPIIQMFKKSLKNPSL
;
A
#
# COMPACT_ATOMS: atom_id res chain seq x y z
N MET A 1 7.95 -6.29 36.42
CA MET A 1 8.63 -7.32 35.59
C MET A 1 8.76 -6.71 34.22
N SER A 2 10.00 -6.61 33.75
CA SER A 2 10.46 -5.79 32.63
C SER A 2 9.63 -6.00 31.36
N ASP A 3 9.08 -4.94 30.81
CA ASP A 3 8.41 -4.98 29.52
C ASP A 3 9.52 -5.12 28.47
N ILE A 4 9.71 -6.30 27.91
CA ILE A 4 10.87 -6.65 27.05
C ILE A 4 11.06 -5.65 25.89
N LEU A 5 9.98 -4.96 25.50
CA LEU A 5 9.91 -3.95 24.45
C LEU A 5 10.42 -2.57 24.91
N ILE A 6 10.35 -2.26 26.21
CA ILE A 6 10.82 -1.02 26.84
C ILE A 6 12.21 -1.21 27.45
N ASP A 7 12.46 -2.38 28.04
CA ASP A 7 13.72 -2.66 28.74
C ASP A 7 14.87 -2.99 27.80
N ASN A 8 14.59 -3.43 26.57
CA ASN A 8 15.63 -3.60 25.56
C ASN A 8 15.74 -2.35 24.67
N LYS A 9 16.72 -1.50 24.99
CA LYS A 9 17.02 -0.25 24.28
C LYS A 9 17.23 -0.44 22.77
N ASP A 10 17.75 -1.59 22.34
CA ASP A 10 17.96 -1.88 20.92
C ASP A 10 16.63 -2.11 20.19
N PHE A 11 15.70 -2.80 20.85
CA PHE A 11 14.36 -3.04 20.31
C PHE A 11 13.56 -1.74 20.22
N TYR A 12 13.60 -0.93 21.28
CA TYR A 12 12.97 0.40 21.28
C TYR A 12 13.53 1.31 20.16
N ASN A 13 14.85 1.35 19.99
CA ASN A 13 15.48 2.12 18.92
C ASN A 13 15.11 1.59 17.52
N PHE A 14 14.95 0.28 17.37
CA PHE A 14 14.46 -0.32 16.13
C PHE A 14 13.03 0.11 15.82
N GLU A 15 12.11 0.06 16.80
CA GLU A 15 10.71 0.50 16.64
C GLU A 15 10.64 1.99 16.23
N VAL A 16 11.43 2.85 16.88
CA VAL A 16 11.50 4.29 16.56
C VAL A 16 12.01 4.52 15.12
N LYS A 17 13.07 3.82 14.70
CA LYS A 17 13.60 3.92 13.33
C LYS A 17 12.59 3.41 12.31
N PHE A 18 11.99 2.25 12.56
CA PHE A 18 10.94 1.69 11.71
C PHE A 18 9.81 2.69 11.50
N LEU A 19 9.37 3.38 12.56
CA LEU A 19 8.32 4.40 12.47
C LEU A 19 8.71 5.60 11.62
N GLN A 20 9.93 6.10 11.78
CA GLN A 20 10.43 7.21 10.98
C GLN A 20 10.46 6.83 9.49
N TYR A 21 11.00 5.65 9.16
CA TYR A 21 11.01 5.14 7.79
C TYR A 21 9.60 4.91 7.26
N PHE A 22 8.72 4.28 8.04
CA PHE A 22 7.34 3.99 7.64
C PHE A 22 6.54 5.27 7.37
N SER A 23 6.65 6.26 8.24
CA SER A 23 5.98 7.56 8.08
C SER A 23 6.54 8.33 6.86
N PHE A 24 7.86 8.28 6.66
CA PHE A 24 8.49 8.88 5.48
C PHE A 24 8.02 8.20 4.19
N ILE A 25 8.04 6.86 4.14
CA ILE A 25 7.57 6.07 2.99
C ILE A 25 6.10 6.38 2.71
N THR A 26 5.24 6.41 3.73
CA THR A 26 3.80 6.70 3.55
C THR A 26 3.58 8.07 2.90
N LYS A 27 4.29 9.11 3.36
CA LYS A 27 4.21 10.45 2.76
C LYS A 27 4.75 10.44 1.33
N LEU A 28 5.88 9.79 1.09
CA LEU A 28 6.47 9.65 -0.24
C LEU A 28 5.51 8.95 -1.21
N THR A 29 4.87 7.87 -0.78
CA THR A 29 3.87 7.14 -1.57
C THR A 29 2.69 8.04 -1.96
N VAL A 30 2.21 8.88 -1.06
CA VAL A 30 1.14 9.85 -1.37
C VAL A 30 1.60 10.85 -2.43
N VAL A 31 2.81 11.39 -2.32
CA VAL A 31 3.36 12.32 -3.32
C VAL A 31 3.51 11.64 -4.68
N LEU A 32 4.09 10.44 -4.72
CA LEU A 32 4.27 9.66 -5.96
C LEU A 32 2.93 9.30 -6.61
N PHE A 33 1.90 9.08 -5.80
CA PHE A 33 0.54 8.85 -6.28
C PHE A 33 -0.04 10.08 -6.97
N ILE A 34 0.08 11.26 -6.36
CA ILE A 34 -0.40 12.54 -6.95
C ILE A 34 0.30 12.81 -8.29
N VAL A 35 1.60 12.52 -8.39
CA VAL A 35 2.38 12.71 -9.62
C VAL A 35 2.03 11.69 -10.71
N GLY A 36 1.27 10.63 -10.38
CA GLY A 36 0.90 9.59 -11.35
C GLY A 36 2.03 8.62 -11.70
N PHE A 37 3.09 8.56 -10.87
CA PHE A 37 4.26 7.69 -11.10
C PHE A 37 3.90 6.21 -11.25
N PHE A 38 2.80 5.81 -10.63
CA PHE A 38 2.34 4.43 -10.54
C PHE A 38 1.57 3.90 -11.77
N GLN A 39 1.37 4.70 -12.83
CA GLN A 39 0.62 4.29 -14.02
C GLN A 39 1.29 3.21 -14.87
N SER A 40 2.61 3.02 -14.75
CA SER A 40 3.37 2.12 -15.65
C SER A 40 3.27 0.63 -15.32
N LYS A 41 3.16 0.23 -14.04
CA LYS A 41 3.11 -1.19 -13.60
C LYS A 41 2.34 -1.36 -12.27
N PRO A 42 1.01 -1.43 -12.29
CA PRO A 42 0.20 -1.48 -11.06
C PRO A 42 0.42 -2.74 -10.21
N THR A 43 0.84 -3.86 -10.81
CA THR A 43 1.00 -5.16 -10.13
C THR A 43 2.05 -5.17 -9.03
N PHE A 44 3.21 -4.50 -9.21
CA PHE A 44 4.25 -4.46 -8.18
C PHE A 44 3.78 -3.73 -6.92
N ILE A 45 3.00 -2.66 -7.10
CA ILE A 45 2.48 -1.85 -6.01
C ILE A 45 1.44 -2.64 -5.23
N VAL A 46 0.54 -3.35 -5.92
CA VAL A 46 -0.47 -4.20 -5.27
C VAL A 46 0.19 -5.26 -4.39
N GLN A 47 1.24 -5.94 -4.88
CA GLN A 47 1.98 -6.93 -4.09
C GLN A 47 2.70 -6.31 -2.89
N PHE A 48 3.38 -5.18 -3.10
CA PHE A 48 4.06 -4.46 -2.02
C PHE A 48 3.08 -4.00 -0.93
N ASN A 49 1.94 -3.42 -1.35
CA ASN A 49 0.88 -2.98 -0.46
C ASN A 49 0.35 -4.13 0.39
N PHE A 50 0.16 -5.30 -0.20
CA PHE A 50 -0.26 -6.50 0.51
C PHE A 50 0.74 -6.89 1.61
N VAL A 51 2.04 -6.95 1.28
CA VAL A 51 3.09 -7.29 2.27
C VAL A 51 3.10 -6.28 3.43
N VAL A 52 3.01 -4.97 3.13
CA VAL A 52 2.98 -3.94 4.18
C VAL A 52 1.72 -4.06 5.04
N LYS A 53 0.55 -4.31 4.45
CA LYS A 53 -0.69 -4.55 5.21
C LYS A 53 -0.55 -5.73 6.17
N VAL A 54 0.05 -6.84 5.71
CA VAL A 54 0.26 -8.03 6.55
C VAL A 54 1.20 -7.73 7.71
N ILE A 55 2.32 -7.03 7.47
CA ILE A 55 3.26 -6.64 8.53
C ILE A 55 2.58 -5.73 9.55
N LEU A 56 1.81 -4.73 9.11
CA LEU A 56 1.05 -3.84 10.00
C LEU A 56 0.01 -4.60 10.80
N ALA A 57 -0.72 -5.52 10.17
CA ALA A 57 -1.72 -6.34 10.85
C ALA A 57 -1.08 -7.23 11.93
N LEU A 58 0.03 -7.90 11.60
CA LEU A 58 0.78 -8.71 12.56
C LEU A 58 1.34 -7.85 13.71
N PHE A 59 1.86 -6.66 13.41
CA PHE A 59 2.33 -5.72 14.44
C PHE A 59 1.20 -5.29 15.38
N LEU A 60 0.05 -4.91 14.83
CA LEU A 60 -1.11 -4.50 15.63
C LEU A 60 -1.66 -5.65 16.46
N ILE A 61 -1.76 -6.86 15.90
CA ILE A 61 -2.17 -8.06 16.64
C ILE A 61 -1.19 -8.33 17.76
N TYR A 62 0.12 -8.32 17.48
CA TYR A 62 1.14 -8.55 18.49
C TYR A 62 1.07 -7.49 19.60
N ARG A 63 0.97 -6.20 19.27
CA ARG A 63 1.02 -5.08 20.22
C ARG A 63 -0.27 -4.92 21.03
N PHE A 64 -1.44 -5.07 20.41
CA PHE A 64 -2.75 -4.85 21.04
C PHE A 64 -3.48 -6.15 21.43
N ASN A 65 -2.77 -7.27 21.51
CA ASN A 65 -3.38 -8.54 21.90
C ASN A 65 -4.01 -8.46 23.31
N SER A 66 -5.35 -8.43 23.36
CA SER A 66 -6.13 -8.37 24.60
C SER A 66 -6.05 -9.65 25.44
N TYR A 67 -5.54 -10.76 24.89
CA TYR A 67 -5.36 -12.02 25.61
C TYR A 67 -4.07 -12.08 26.44
N ARG A 68 -3.31 -10.99 26.50
CA ARG A 68 -2.12 -10.93 27.35
C ARG A 68 -2.50 -10.84 28.83
N LYS A 69 -1.84 -11.66 29.65
CA LYS A 69 -2.04 -11.70 31.12
C LYS A 69 -1.57 -10.43 31.83
N HIS A 70 -0.84 -9.55 31.15
CA HIS A 70 -0.25 -8.34 31.72
C HIS A 70 -0.92 -7.09 31.13
N LYS A 71 -1.06 -6.04 31.95
CA LYS A 71 -1.57 -4.74 31.50
C LYS A 71 -0.65 -4.18 30.42
N ILE A 72 -1.24 -3.82 29.28
CA ILE A 72 -0.55 -3.12 28.20
C ILE A 72 -0.40 -1.66 28.63
N GLU A 73 0.83 -1.17 28.74
CA GLU A 73 1.08 0.26 28.85
C GLU A 73 1.09 0.85 27.44
N PHE A 74 0.06 1.66 27.13
CA PHE A 74 -0.03 2.32 25.85
C PHE A 74 0.96 3.49 25.80
N THR A 75 2.06 3.30 25.09
CA THR A 75 3.10 4.32 24.98
C THR A 75 2.77 5.38 23.92
N GLU A 76 3.38 6.56 24.02
CA GLU A 76 3.33 7.59 22.98
C GLU A 76 3.83 7.08 21.61
N LEU A 77 4.77 6.13 21.62
CA LEU A 77 5.29 5.49 20.43
C LEU A 77 4.18 4.68 19.74
N ASP A 78 3.49 3.84 20.49
CA ASP A 78 2.37 3.02 20.01
C ASP A 78 1.24 3.85 19.41
N ARG A 79 0.94 4.98 20.06
CA ARG A 79 -0.05 5.93 19.55
C ARG A 79 0.29 6.44 18.16
N LYS A 80 1.56 6.81 17.94
CA LYS A 80 2.04 7.28 16.63
C LYS A 80 2.03 6.16 15.59
N VAL A 81 2.37 4.93 15.99
CA VAL A 81 2.33 3.76 15.09
C VAL A 81 0.91 3.51 14.63
N CYS A 82 -0.05 3.39 15.56
CA CYS A 82 -1.44 3.13 15.24
C CYS A 82 -2.03 4.20 14.32
N TYR A 83 -1.76 5.47 14.62
CA TYR A 83 -2.24 6.57 13.78
C TYR A 83 -1.67 6.50 12.36
N SER A 84 -0.35 6.33 12.21
CA SER A 84 0.28 6.24 10.90
C SER A 84 -0.17 5.00 10.12
N ALA A 85 -0.29 3.85 10.80
CA ALA A 85 -0.76 2.61 10.21
C ALA A 85 -2.21 2.72 9.75
N GLY A 86 -3.07 3.35 10.56
CA GLY A 86 -4.47 3.61 10.19
C GLY A 86 -4.60 4.48 8.95
N ILE A 87 -3.84 5.58 8.87
CA ILE A 87 -3.81 6.43 7.67
C ILE A 87 -3.35 5.63 6.44
N TYR A 88 -2.27 4.86 6.59
CA TYR A 88 -1.76 4.02 5.50
C TYR A 88 -2.80 3.03 4.99
N ILE A 89 -3.47 2.30 5.91
CA ILE A 89 -4.51 1.32 5.56
C ILE A 89 -5.68 1.99 4.82
N ILE A 90 -6.09 3.19 5.25
CA ILE A 90 -7.15 3.94 4.57
C ILE A 90 -6.72 4.32 3.15
N LEU A 91 -5.57 4.98 3.02
CA LEU A 91 -5.03 5.43 1.72
C LEU A 91 -4.95 4.28 0.73
N ILE A 92 -4.43 3.14 1.19
CA ILE A 92 -4.19 2.01 0.31
C ILE A 92 -5.48 1.27 -0.05
N SER A 93 -6.49 1.30 0.82
CA SER A 93 -7.82 0.76 0.50
C SER A 93 -8.51 1.60 -0.58
N PHE A 94 -8.39 2.93 -0.52
CA PHE A 94 -8.86 3.80 -1.61
C PHE A 94 -8.10 3.54 -2.91
N PHE A 95 -6.78 3.34 -2.84
CA PHE A 95 -5.98 3.00 -4.01
C PHE A 95 -6.43 1.70 -4.68
N ASP A 96 -6.66 0.65 -3.90
CA ASP A 96 -7.14 -0.63 -4.42
C ASP A 96 -8.52 -0.49 -5.08
N LEU A 97 -9.40 0.32 -4.49
CA LEU A 97 -10.72 0.62 -5.07
C LEU A 97 -10.62 1.34 -6.42
N ILE A 98 -9.80 2.40 -6.51
CA ILE A 98 -9.58 3.15 -7.74
C ILE A 98 -9.02 2.24 -8.83
N ASN A 99 -8.04 1.39 -8.50
CA ASN A 99 -7.48 0.44 -9.46
C ASN A 99 -8.50 -0.59 -9.93
N HIS A 100 -9.32 -1.11 -9.02
CA HIS A 100 -10.37 -2.07 -9.36
C HIS A 100 -11.34 -1.48 -10.39
N TYR A 101 -11.85 -0.26 -10.15
CA TYR A 101 -12.75 0.40 -11.09
C TYR A 101 -12.06 0.81 -12.39
N THR A 102 -10.81 1.28 -12.33
CA THR A 102 -10.05 1.64 -13.54
C THR A 102 -9.86 0.43 -14.46
N ASN A 103 -9.55 -0.74 -13.88
CA ASN A 103 -9.40 -1.98 -14.64
C ASN A 103 -10.75 -2.44 -15.22
N ALA A 104 -11.83 -2.35 -14.45
CA ALA A 104 -13.18 -2.70 -14.92
C ALA A 104 -13.64 -1.79 -16.07
N ILE A 105 -13.36 -0.48 -15.99
CA ILE A 105 -13.67 0.47 -17.06
C ILE A 105 -12.85 0.14 -18.31
N ARG A 106 -11.56 -0.15 -18.13
CA ARG A 106 -10.67 -0.49 -19.25
C ARG A 106 -11.13 -1.75 -19.97
N SER A 107 -11.51 -2.81 -19.25
CA SER A 107 -11.94 -4.07 -19.85
C SER A 107 -13.30 -3.98 -20.53
N ASN A 108 -14.26 -3.28 -19.91
CA ASN A 108 -15.65 -3.31 -20.35
C ASN A 108 -15.96 -2.24 -21.41
N TYR A 109 -15.24 -1.12 -21.41
CA TYR A 109 -15.54 0.01 -22.31
C TYR A 109 -14.38 0.33 -23.26
N ILE A 110 -13.15 0.43 -22.75
CA ILE A 110 -12.03 0.94 -23.57
C ILE A 110 -11.56 -0.12 -24.58
N LEU A 111 -11.24 -1.33 -24.14
CA LEU A 111 -10.76 -2.41 -25.01
C LEU A 111 -11.75 -2.75 -26.15
N PRO A 112 -13.06 -2.99 -25.91
CA PRO A 112 -13.98 -3.32 -26.98
C PRO A 112 -14.14 -2.20 -28.02
N MET A 113 -13.95 -0.93 -27.63
CA MET A 113 -13.96 0.20 -28.57
C MET A 113 -12.64 0.38 -29.32
N THR A 114 -11.49 0.12 -28.68
CA THR A 114 -10.17 0.40 -29.26
C THR A 114 -9.60 -0.75 -30.07
N GLU A 115 -9.84 -2.00 -29.69
CA GLU A 115 -9.38 -3.18 -30.42
C GLU A 115 -9.77 -3.20 -31.90
N PRO A 116 -11.03 -2.94 -32.32
CA PRO A 116 -11.37 -2.94 -33.74
C PRO A 116 -10.62 -1.83 -34.51
N ILE A 117 -10.45 -0.65 -33.93
CA ILE A 117 -9.72 0.47 -34.55
C ILE A 117 -8.25 0.11 -34.73
N ILE A 118 -7.63 -0.49 -33.71
CA ILE A 118 -6.23 -0.94 -33.76
C ILE A 118 -6.06 -2.04 -34.81
N GLN A 119 -7.00 -2.98 -34.92
CA GLN A 119 -6.97 -4.02 -35.94
C GLN A 119 -7.11 -3.45 -37.36
N MET A 120 -8.00 -2.47 -37.57
CA MET A 120 -8.12 -1.77 -38.85
C MET A 120 -6.81 -1.06 -39.22
N PHE A 121 -6.21 -0.34 -38.28
CA PHE A 121 -4.93 0.36 -38.51
C PHE A 121 -3.79 -0.62 -38.82
N LYS A 122 -3.71 -1.72 -38.07
CA LYS A 122 -2.70 -2.77 -38.29
C LYS A 122 -2.89 -3.47 -39.64
N LYS A 123 -4.13 -3.68 -40.08
CA LYS A 123 -4.45 -4.23 -41.41
C LYS A 123 -4.07 -3.26 -42.53
N SER A 124 -4.32 -1.96 -42.35
CA SER A 124 -3.93 -0.91 -43.32
C SER A 124 -2.41 -0.80 -43.45
N LEU A 125 -1.65 -0.85 -42.36
CA LEU A 125 -0.18 -0.86 -42.40
C LEU A 125 0.40 -2.12 -43.06
N LYS A 126 -0.31 -3.26 -42.97
CA LYS A 126 0.14 -4.53 -43.55
C LYS A 126 -0.16 -4.64 -45.06
N ASN A 127 -1.10 -3.86 -45.58
CA ASN A 127 -1.39 -3.72 -47.02
C ASN A 127 -1.20 -2.26 -47.47
N PRO A 128 0.06 -1.81 -47.69
CA PRO A 128 0.35 -0.42 -48.03
C PRO A 128 0.02 -0.02 -49.48
N SER A 129 -0.64 -0.87 -50.29
CA SER A 129 -0.90 -0.62 -51.71
C SER A 129 -2.31 -1.03 -52.13
N LEU A 130 -3.19 -0.02 -52.20
CA LEU A 130 -3.89 0.32 -53.44
C LEU A 130 -3.18 1.55 -54.02
#